data_AF-A0A1L3SNP9-F1
#
_entry.id   AF-A0A1L3SNP9-F1
#
_cell.length_a   1.000
_cell.length_b   1.000
_cell.length_c   1.000
_cell.angle_alpha   90.00
_cell.angle_beta   90.00
_cell.angle_gamma   90.00
#
_symmetry.space_group_name_H-M   'P 1'
#
loop_
_entity.id
_entity.type
_entity.pdbx_description
1 polymer ?
#
loop_
_entity_poly.entity_id
_entity_poly.type
_entity_poly.pdbx_seq_one_letter_code
_entity_poly.pdbx_strand_id
1 'polypeptide(L)'
;MPPPSPSVSTFDKEAFLQQRREAAKSDRSSLRPVAIEKTYRAAFEKFYANRPGLILTAWTAKERGMVRQSILSKWPGSAESAHKFIEWVVDNWYLIRGITFDWMKKSPPPEVPEIGFICQFRANVIGAYNKHLRGEFLAKFDDADQRETRRLMIEKGLPEDKARMEVAEARARIMLREELAKKQANVNHVYRMTKALEKRMRGRPAIDPRSETARRMAQERAAAAPVPETQEAMDEGLTALFAAMSEEF
;
A
#
# COMPACT_ATOMS: atom_id res chain seq x y z
N MET A 1 -20.84 39.23 -47.33
CA MET A 1 -20.68 37.98 -46.57
C MET A 1 -19.21 37.88 -46.18
N PRO A 2 -18.86 37.88 -44.88
CA PRO A 2 -17.48 37.67 -44.47
C PRO A 2 -17.07 36.21 -44.69
N PRO A 3 -15.80 35.94 -45.10
CA PRO A 3 -15.32 34.58 -45.30
C PRO A 3 -15.28 33.81 -43.97
N PRO A 4 -15.51 32.48 -43.99
CA PRO A 4 -15.42 31.66 -42.80
C PRO A 4 -13.98 31.63 -42.29
N SER A 5 -13.81 31.94 -41.00
CA SER A 5 -12.53 31.83 -40.30
C SER A 5 -12.01 30.39 -40.37
N PRO A 6 -10.71 30.18 -40.66
CA PRO A 6 -10.13 28.85 -40.67
C PRO A 6 -10.24 28.23 -39.28
N SER A 7 -10.93 27.08 -39.20
CA SER A 7 -10.99 26.25 -38.01
C SER A 7 -9.58 25.85 -37.61
N VAL A 8 -9.12 26.33 -36.45
CA VAL A 8 -7.82 25.95 -35.88
C VAL A 8 -7.87 24.45 -35.58
N SER A 9 -7.21 23.71 -36.46
CA SER A 9 -6.99 22.27 -36.41
C SER A 9 -6.58 21.81 -35.00
N THR A 10 -7.39 20.95 -34.40
CA THR A 10 -7.11 20.28 -33.12
C THR A 10 -6.01 19.19 -33.27
N PHE A 11 -5.47 19.01 -34.49
CA PHE A 11 -4.66 17.87 -34.90
C PHE A 11 -3.14 18.00 -34.64
N ASP A 12 -2.65 19.14 -34.13
CA ASP A 12 -1.20 19.35 -33.91
C ASP A 12 -0.78 19.45 -32.44
N LYS A 13 -1.70 19.41 -31.47
CA LYS A 13 -1.31 19.49 -30.05
C LYS A 13 -0.58 18.24 -29.58
N GLU A 14 -1.06 17.06 -29.95
CA GLU A 14 -0.44 15.80 -29.51
C GLU A 14 0.92 15.57 -30.16
N ALA A 15 1.04 15.82 -31.48
CA ALA A 15 2.31 15.75 -32.19
C ALA A 15 3.36 16.73 -31.62
N PHE A 16 2.95 17.96 -31.31
CA PHE A 16 3.83 18.96 -30.70
C PHE A 16 4.26 18.58 -29.27
N LEU A 17 3.35 18.01 -28.48
CA LEU A 17 3.68 17.47 -27.15
C LEU A 17 4.63 16.27 -27.24
N GLN A 18 4.45 15.42 -28.25
CA GLN A 18 5.28 14.22 -28.47
C GLN A 18 6.68 14.60 -28.96
N GLN A 19 6.79 15.56 -29.88
CA GLN A 19 8.06 16.14 -30.32
C GLN A 19 8.78 16.86 -29.18
N ARG A 20 8.06 17.59 -28.30
CA ARG A 20 8.65 18.16 -27.07
C ARG A 20 9.11 17.08 -26.10
N ARG A 21 8.42 15.94 -26.01
CA ARG A 21 8.85 14.80 -25.18
C ARG A 21 10.11 14.14 -25.73
N GLU A 22 10.24 14.00 -27.05
CA GLU A 22 11.43 13.43 -27.68
C GLU A 22 12.65 14.37 -27.61
N ALA A 23 12.46 15.67 -27.86
CA ALA A 23 13.50 16.67 -27.65
C ALA A 23 13.92 16.76 -26.16
N ALA A 24 12.96 16.64 -25.25
CA ALA A 24 13.25 16.55 -23.81
C ALA A 24 13.95 15.24 -23.42
N LYS A 25 13.85 14.16 -24.21
CA LYS A 25 14.64 12.93 -24.00
C LYS A 25 16.07 13.09 -24.52
N SER A 26 16.28 13.75 -25.66
CA SER A 26 17.65 13.93 -26.19
C SER A 26 18.49 14.88 -25.32
N ASP A 27 17.87 15.92 -24.74
CA ASP A 27 18.53 16.87 -23.84
C ASP A 27 18.95 16.26 -22.48
N ARG A 28 18.34 15.13 -22.05
CA ARG A 28 18.67 14.43 -20.79
C ARG A 28 20.03 13.73 -20.79
N SER A 29 20.69 13.67 -21.94
CA SER A 29 22.05 13.16 -22.06
C SER A 29 23.10 14.15 -21.57
N SER A 30 22.75 15.44 -21.39
CA SER A 30 23.69 16.51 -21.09
C SER A 30 23.66 16.96 -19.63
N LEU A 31 24.81 16.91 -18.97
CA LEU A 31 24.98 17.40 -17.59
C LEU A 31 25.18 18.93 -17.51
N ARG A 32 24.65 19.69 -18.47
CA ARG A 32 24.78 21.16 -18.51
C ARG A 32 23.71 21.81 -17.64
N PRO A 33 24.02 22.92 -16.91
CA PRO A 33 23.03 23.61 -16.07
C PRO A 33 21.75 23.99 -16.81
N VAL A 34 21.86 24.38 -18.09
CA VAL A 34 20.71 24.75 -18.94
C VAL A 34 19.81 23.55 -19.23
N ALA A 35 20.37 22.36 -19.46
CA ALA A 35 19.59 21.15 -19.70
C ALA A 35 18.84 20.72 -18.42
N ILE A 36 19.49 20.88 -17.27
CA ILE A 36 18.91 20.62 -15.96
C ILE A 36 17.80 21.62 -15.64
N GLU A 37 17.99 22.90 -15.96
CA GLU A 37 16.94 23.94 -15.84
C GLU A 37 15.70 23.59 -16.66
N LYS A 38 15.87 23.16 -17.92
CA LYS A 38 14.74 22.70 -18.75
C LYS A 38 13.99 21.54 -18.10
N THR A 39 14.72 20.60 -17.49
CA THR A 39 14.12 19.44 -16.82
C THR A 39 13.36 19.84 -15.57
N TYR A 40 13.96 20.71 -14.75
CA TYR A 40 13.32 21.29 -13.58
C TYR A 40 12.03 22.04 -13.96
N ARG A 41 12.07 22.88 -15.00
CA ARG A 41 10.89 23.60 -15.50
C ARG A 41 9.80 22.65 -15.98
N ALA A 42 10.16 21.63 -16.76
CA ALA A 42 9.19 20.64 -17.24
C ALA A 42 8.54 19.86 -16.08
N ALA A 43 9.32 19.47 -15.07
CA ALA A 43 8.79 18.82 -13.87
C ALA A 43 7.88 19.76 -13.06
N PHE A 44 8.27 21.04 -12.94
CA PHE A 44 7.50 22.04 -12.21
C PHE A 44 6.16 22.31 -12.88
N GLU A 45 6.15 22.51 -14.20
CA GLU A 45 4.92 22.64 -14.99
C GLU A 45 4.04 21.40 -14.82
N LYS A 46 4.61 20.19 -14.89
CA LYS A 46 3.83 18.95 -14.72
C LYS A 46 3.11 18.87 -13.37
N PHE A 47 3.76 19.24 -12.27
CA PHE A 47 3.21 19.04 -10.92
C PHE A 47 2.42 20.25 -10.40
N TYR A 48 2.82 21.47 -10.80
CA TYR A 48 2.27 22.71 -10.25
C TYR A 48 1.40 23.51 -11.25
N ALA A 49 1.22 23.07 -12.50
CA ALA A 49 0.41 23.79 -13.50
C ALA A 49 -1.02 24.13 -13.05
N ASN A 50 -1.63 23.28 -12.23
CA ASN A 50 -3.01 23.45 -11.78
C ASN A 50 -3.15 24.43 -10.60
N ARG A 51 -2.05 24.98 -10.07
CA ARG A 51 -2.11 25.92 -8.95
C ARG A 51 -2.11 27.37 -9.46
N PRO A 52 -3.22 28.12 -9.27
CA PRO A 52 -3.30 29.50 -9.73
C PRO A 52 -2.31 30.40 -8.99
N GLY A 53 -1.70 31.36 -9.70
CA GLY A 53 -0.77 32.36 -9.13
C GLY A 53 0.68 31.91 -8.98
N LEU A 54 1.00 30.65 -9.26
CA LEU A 54 2.37 30.13 -9.22
C LEU A 54 3.08 30.38 -10.55
N ILE A 55 4.03 31.32 -10.55
CA ILE A 55 4.88 31.63 -11.69
C ILE A 55 6.28 31.10 -11.42
N LEU A 56 6.76 30.21 -12.28
CA LEU A 56 8.15 29.75 -12.23
C LEU A 56 9.07 30.82 -12.81
N THR A 57 9.88 31.44 -11.96
CA THR A 57 10.93 32.38 -12.37
C THR A 57 12.06 31.63 -13.10
N ALA A 58 12.63 32.28 -14.11
CA ALA A 58 13.81 31.75 -14.80
C ALA A 58 15.03 31.79 -13.88
N TRP A 59 15.93 30.82 -14.01
CA TRP A 59 17.11 30.79 -13.16
C TRP A 59 18.07 31.92 -13.52
N THR A 60 18.50 32.64 -12.49
CA THR A 60 19.55 33.64 -12.61
C THR A 60 20.89 33.00 -12.97
N ALA A 61 21.84 33.81 -13.44
CA ALA A 61 23.22 33.35 -13.67
C ALA A 61 23.85 32.79 -12.38
N LYS A 62 23.52 33.39 -11.23
CA LYS A 62 23.96 32.95 -9.89
C LYS A 62 23.45 31.55 -9.58
N GLU A 63 22.15 31.29 -9.75
CA GLU A 63 21.54 29.99 -9.48
C GLU A 63 22.10 28.90 -10.40
N ARG A 64 22.31 29.21 -11.68
CA ARG A 64 22.97 28.28 -12.61
C ARG A 64 24.40 27.94 -12.16
N GLY A 65 25.12 28.92 -11.62
CA GLY A 65 26.42 28.71 -10.98
C GLY A 65 26.33 27.81 -9.75
N MET A 66 25.35 28.04 -8.87
CA MET A 66 25.10 27.22 -7.68
C MET A 66 24.78 25.77 -8.04
N VAL A 67 23.92 25.54 -9.03
CA VAL A 67 23.60 24.19 -9.53
C VAL A 67 24.84 23.50 -10.05
N ARG A 68 25.64 24.21 -10.86
CA ARG A 68 26.90 23.67 -11.39
C ARG A 68 27.86 23.25 -10.28
N GLN A 69 28.04 24.07 -9.25
CA GLN A 69 29.02 23.85 -8.18
C GLN A 69 28.53 22.92 -7.07
N SER A 70 27.23 22.92 -6.79
CA SER A 70 26.64 22.22 -5.65
C SER A 70 26.16 20.84 -6.05
N ILE A 71 25.49 20.73 -7.19
CA ILE A 71 24.83 19.50 -7.63
C ILE A 71 25.71 18.80 -8.66
N LEU A 72 26.01 19.49 -9.77
CA LEU A 72 26.54 18.83 -10.97
C LEU A 72 28.02 18.44 -10.86
N SER A 73 28.88 19.32 -10.35
CA SER A 73 30.32 19.03 -10.20
C SER A 73 30.63 17.91 -9.21
N LYS A 74 29.69 17.62 -8.30
CA LYS A 74 29.82 16.59 -7.25
C LYS A 74 28.89 15.41 -7.49
N TRP A 75 28.27 15.32 -8.67
CA TRP A 75 27.32 14.27 -8.96
C TRP A 75 28.06 12.97 -9.27
N PRO A 76 27.84 11.88 -8.51
CA PRO A 76 28.57 10.63 -8.71
C PRO A 76 27.99 9.75 -9.83
N GLY A 77 26.85 10.12 -10.42
CA GLY A 77 26.11 9.29 -11.38
C GLY A 77 26.14 9.83 -12.82
N SER A 78 25.35 9.20 -13.70
CA SER A 78 25.15 9.64 -15.08
C SER A 78 24.34 10.94 -15.17
N ALA A 79 24.37 11.59 -16.34
CA ALA A 79 23.49 12.73 -16.62
C ALA A 79 22.02 12.37 -16.39
N GLU A 80 21.60 11.22 -16.90
CA GLU A 80 20.23 10.73 -16.73
C GLU A 80 19.83 10.63 -15.24
N SER A 81 20.73 10.18 -14.36
CA SER A 81 20.41 10.09 -12.93
C SER A 81 20.33 11.47 -12.27
N ALA A 82 21.09 12.46 -12.75
CA ALA A 82 20.96 13.85 -12.31
C ALA A 82 19.62 14.46 -12.74
N HIS A 83 19.17 14.18 -13.97
CA HIS A 83 17.85 14.58 -14.45
C HIS A 83 16.73 13.94 -13.62
N LYS A 84 16.80 12.63 -13.38
CA LYS A 84 15.85 11.89 -12.52
C LYS A 84 15.80 12.45 -11.09
N PHE A 85 16.96 12.79 -10.53
CA PHE A 85 17.04 13.45 -9.22
C PHE A 85 16.25 14.76 -9.20
N ILE A 86 16.46 15.63 -10.20
CA ILE A 86 15.78 16.93 -10.27
C ILE A 86 14.27 16.77 -10.47
N GLU A 87 13.84 15.85 -11.32
CA GLU A 87 12.42 15.51 -11.49
C GLU A 87 11.81 15.04 -10.17
N TRP A 88 12.48 14.10 -9.49
CA TRP A 88 12.03 13.55 -8.22
C TRP A 88 11.92 14.61 -7.13
N VAL A 89 12.90 15.52 -7.02
CA VAL A 89 12.89 16.60 -6.03
C VAL A 89 11.67 17.50 -6.20
N VAL A 90 11.31 17.83 -7.44
CA VAL A 90 10.15 18.69 -7.73
C VAL A 90 8.83 17.99 -7.40
N ASP A 91 8.70 16.74 -7.81
CA ASP A 91 7.51 15.89 -7.60
C ASP A 91 7.27 15.57 -6.11
N ASN A 92 8.34 15.36 -5.35
CA ASN A 92 8.29 14.93 -3.96
C ASN A 92 8.62 16.04 -2.96
N TRP A 93 8.55 17.31 -3.39
CA TRP A 93 8.96 18.44 -2.54
C TRP A 93 8.22 18.49 -1.21
N TYR A 94 6.92 18.22 -1.21
CA TYR A 94 6.10 18.19 0.01
C TYR A 94 6.60 17.14 1.03
N LEU A 95 6.99 15.94 0.57
CA LEU A 95 7.58 14.90 1.42
C LEU A 95 8.96 15.31 1.92
N ILE A 96 9.78 15.88 1.05
CA ILE A 96 11.12 16.35 1.41
C ILE A 96 11.01 17.40 2.52
N ARG A 97 10.11 18.38 2.38
CA ARG A 97 9.84 19.38 3.42
C ARG A 97 9.43 18.73 4.74
N GLY A 98 8.42 17.86 4.71
CA GLY A 98 7.83 17.27 5.92
C GLY A 98 8.73 16.28 6.65
N ILE A 99 9.60 15.56 5.94
CA ILE A 99 10.46 14.52 6.54
C ILE A 99 11.86 15.07 6.83
N THR A 100 12.42 15.85 5.91
CA THR A 100 13.84 16.24 5.97
C THR A 100 14.07 17.57 6.66
N PHE A 101 13.09 18.48 6.58
CA PHE A 101 13.20 19.85 7.06
C PHE A 101 12.20 20.19 8.16
N ASP A 102 11.55 19.20 8.79
CA ASP A 102 10.59 19.45 9.87
C ASP A 102 11.20 20.21 11.05
N TRP A 103 12.50 20.04 11.30
CA TRP A 103 13.24 20.75 12.33
C TRP A 103 13.37 22.26 12.09
N MET A 104 13.15 22.76 10.86
CA MET A 104 13.28 24.17 10.51
C MET A 104 12.04 24.99 10.90
N LYS A 105 11.81 25.17 12.21
CA LYS A 105 10.62 25.90 12.71
C LYS A 105 10.70 27.42 12.54
N LYS A 106 11.90 28.02 12.64
CA LYS A 106 12.09 29.48 12.57
C LYS A 106 12.09 30.05 11.15
N SER A 107 12.61 29.29 10.20
CA SER A 107 12.68 29.65 8.79
C SER A 107 12.25 28.42 8.00
N PRO A 108 10.94 28.22 7.80
CA PRO A 108 10.44 27.01 7.15
C PRO A 108 10.94 26.92 5.71
N PRO A 109 11.12 25.70 5.17
CA PRO A 109 11.45 25.52 3.78
C PRO A 109 10.34 26.11 2.88
N PRO A 110 10.70 26.66 1.70
CA PRO A 110 9.75 27.30 0.81
C PRO A 110 8.65 26.34 0.39
N GLU A 111 7.46 26.87 0.13
CA GLU A 111 6.29 26.04 -0.18
C GLU A 111 6.47 25.22 -1.45
N VAL A 112 7.10 25.84 -2.44
CA VAL A 112 7.50 25.24 -3.71
C VAL A 112 9.01 25.04 -3.77
N PRO A 113 9.49 24.08 -4.59
CA PRO A 113 10.91 23.76 -4.62
C PRO A 113 11.71 24.91 -5.22
N GLU A 114 12.42 25.71 -4.44
CA GLU A 114 13.31 26.76 -4.96
C GLU A 114 14.73 26.23 -5.19
N ILE A 115 15.30 26.51 -6.37
CA ILE A 115 16.61 25.94 -6.73
C ILE A 115 17.74 26.43 -5.82
N GLY A 116 17.69 27.70 -5.39
CA GLY A 116 18.66 28.26 -4.44
C GLY A 116 18.66 27.49 -3.11
N PHE A 117 17.47 27.23 -2.56
CA PHE A 117 17.28 26.46 -1.34
C PHE A 117 17.75 25.01 -1.50
N ILE A 118 17.38 24.35 -2.61
CA ILE A 118 17.82 22.97 -2.91
C ILE A 118 19.35 22.89 -2.97
N CYS A 119 20.01 23.85 -3.61
CA CYS A 119 21.47 23.89 -3.69
C CYS A 119 22.12 24.12 -2.33
N GLN A 120 21.56 25.01 -1.51
CA GLN A 120 22.05 25.31 -0.16
C GLN A 120 21.97 24.08 0.74
N PHE A 121 20.85 23.37 0.72
CA PHE A 121 20.61 22.17 1.54
C PHE A 121 20.81 20.86 0.77
N ARG A 122 21.72 20.85 -0.23
CA ARG A 122 21.91 19.71 -1.14
C ARG A 122 22.11 18.38 -0.43
N ALA A 123 22.82 18.37 0.70
CA ALA A 123 23.19 17.14 1.40
C ALA A 123 21.94 16.46 1.98
N ASN A 124 21.04 17.27 2.56
CA ASN A 124 19.75 16.84 3.06
C ASN A 124 18.87 16.29 1.94
N VAL A 125 18.78 17.01 0.81
CA VAL A 125 17.95 16.63 -0.34
C VAL A 125 18.48 15.37 -1.01
N ILE A 126 19.79 15.26 -1.25
CA ILE A 126 20.43 14.04 -1.79
C ILE A 126 20.26 12.88 -0.81
N GLY A 127 20.37 13.13 0.49
CA GLY A 127 20.09 12.12 1.52
C GLY A 127 18.67 11.57 1.43
N ALA A 128 17.67 12.43 1.22
CA ALA A 128 16.29 12.02 1.00
C ALA A 128 16.12 11.21 -0.30
N TYR A 129 16.75 11.65 -1.40
CA TYR A 129 16.73 10.92 -2.67
C TYR A 129 17.37 9.54 -2.56
N ASN A 130 18.52 9.43 -1.89
CA ASN A 130 19.19 8.15 -1.67
C ASN A 130 18.38 7.21 -0.76
N LYS A 131 17.61 7.74 0.19
CA LYS A 131 16.64 6.94 0.96
C LYS A 131 15.53 6.41 0.05
N HIS A 132 15.01 7.24 -0.85
CA HIS A 132 14.01 6.82 -1.82
C HIS A 132 14.54 5.74 -2.78
N LEU A 133 15.72 5.94 -3.39
CA LEU A 133 16.33 4.93 -4.26
C LEU A 133 16.60 3.60 -3.54
N ARG A 134 17.00 3.64 -2.27
CA ARG A 134 17.11 2.43 -1.45
C ARG A 134 15.75 1.77 -1.24
N GLY A 135 14.72 2.55 -0.96
CA GLY A 135 13.34 2.05 -0.85
C GLY A 135 12.87 1.37 -2.13
N GLU A 136 13.07 1.99 -3.30
CA GLU A 136 12.73 1.40 -4.60
C GLU A 136 13.54 0.14 -4.89
N PHE A 137 14.84 0.15 -4.61
CA PHE A 137 15.69 -1.02 -4.76
C PHE A 137 15.21 -2.19 -3.90
N LEU A 138 14.87 -1.93 -2.64
CA LEU A 138 14.33 -2.93 -1.73
C LEU A 138 12.93 -3.38 -2.19
N ALA A 139 12.09 -2.49 -2.71
CA ALA A 139 10.75 -2.84 -3.18
C ALA A 139 10.73 -3.83 -4.36
N LYS A 140 11.83 -3.93 -5.13
CA LYS A 140 11.96 -4.89 -6.24
C LYS A 140 12.04 -6.35 -5.80
N PHE A 141 12.26 -6.62 -4.52
CA PHE A 141 12.28 -7.98 -4.00
C PHE A 141 10.88 -8.35 -3.50
N ASP A 142 10.34 -9.44 -4.02
CA ASP A 142 9.01 -9.94 -3.67
C ASP A 142 9.00 -10.54 -2.25
N ASP A 143 10.07 -11.23 -1.88
CA ASP A 143 10.20 -11.84 -0.55
C ASP A 143 10.55 -10.79 0.51
N ALA A 144 9.69 -10.68 1.51
CA ALA A 144 9.86 -9.79 2.65
C ALA A 144 11.17 -10.07 3.42
N ASP A 145 11.63 -11.32 3.46
CA ASP A 145 12.89 -11.63 4.14
C ASP A 145 14.12 -11.19 3.36
N GLN A 146 14.08 -11.32 2.04
CA GLN A 146 15.15 -10.82 1.20
C GLN A 146 15.26 -9.29 1.29
N ARG A 147 14.11 -8.60 1.37
CA ARG A 147 14.07 -7.15 1.63
C ARG A 147 14.73 -6.80 2.95
N GLU A 148 14.33 -7.45 4.04
CA GLU A 148 14.87 -7.12 5.37
C GLU A 148 16.35 -7.51 5.50
N THR A 149 16.74 -8.65 4.91
CA THR A 149 18.15 -9.08 4.86
C THR A 149 19.01 -8.02 4.15
N ARG A 150 18.61 -7.59 2.94
CA ARG A 150 19.36 -6.58 2.18
C ARG A 150 19.34 -5.21 2.86
N ARG A 151 18.24 -4.84 3.52
CA ARG A 151 18.17 -3.64 4.34
C ARG A 151 19.21 -3.68 5.46
N LEU A 152 19.29 -4.77 6.22
CA LEU A 152 20.27 -4.93 7.30
C LEU A 152 21.71 -4.89 6.78
N MET A 153 21.99 -5.49 5.62
CA MET A 153 23.30 -5.40 4.98
C MET A 153 23.69 -3.95 4.65
N ILE A 154 22.75 -3.17 4.10
CA ILE A 154 23.01 -1.78 3.68
C ILE A 154 23.07 -0.82 4.87
N GLU A 155 22.16 -0.95 5.85
CA GLU A 155 22.05 -0.02 6.97
C GLU A 155 23.07 -0.30 8.08
N LYS A 156 23.30 -1.58 8.41
CA LYS A 156 24.21 -1.99 9.48
C LYS A 156 25.57 -2.49 8.99
N GLY A 157 25.76 -2.66 7.68
CA GLY A 157 27.00 -3.22 7.14
C GLY A 157 27.21 -4.69 7.51
N LEU A 158 26.14 -5.43 7.81
CA LEU A 158 26.24 -6.83 8.21
C LEU A 158 26.57 -7.71 6.99
N PRO A 159 27.42 -8.75 7.16
CA PRO A 159 27.58 -9.76 6.12
C PRO A 159 26.26 -10.54 5.93
N GLU A 160 26.07 -11.08 4.74
CA GLU A 160 24.80 -11.69 4.32
C GLU A 160 24.32 -12.79 5.29
N ASP A 161 25.22 -13.66 5.74
CA ASP A 161 24.88 -14.74 6.68
C ASP A 161 24.37 -14.21 8.03
N LYS A 162 25.00 -13.15 8.57
CA LYS A 162 24.56 -12.54 9.83
C LYS A 162 23.22 -11.82 9.67
N ALA A 163 23.01 -11.14 8.54
CA ALA A 163 21.74 -10.49 8.26
C ALA A 163 20.59 -11.51 8.14
N ARG A 164 20.83 -12.65 7.46
CA ARG A 164 19.84 -13.74 7.37
C ARG A 164 19.52 -14.34 8.73
N MET A 165 20.52 -14.54 9.59
CA MET A 165 20.31 -15.02 10.97
C MET A 165 19.45 -14.04 11.77
N GLU A 166 19.73 -12.72 11.72
CA GLU A 166 18.91 -11.72 12.42
C GLU A 166 17.44 -11.73 11.96
N VAL A 167 17.21 -11.87 10.65
CA VAL A 167 15.84 -11.96 10.09
C VAL A 167 15.14 -13.24 10.55
N ALA A 168 15.83 -14.38 10.52
CA ALA A 168 15.30 -15.65 10.99
C ALA A 168 14.95 -15.60 12.49
N GLU A 169 15.81 -15.01 13.32
CA GLU A 169 15.55 -14.80 14.75
C GLU A 169 14.36 -13.86 15.00
N ALA A 170 14.22 -12.81 14.19
CA ALA A 170 13.07 -11.91 14.27
C ALA A 170 11.77 -12.64 13.91
N ARG A 171 11.77 -13.45 12.85
CA ARG A 171 10.63 -14.30 12.48
C ARG A 171 10.28 -15.30 13.57
N ALA A 172 11.27 -16.01 14.12
CA ALA A 172 11.06 -16.96 15.20
C ALA A 172 10.42 -16.29 16.43
N ARG A 173 10.87 -15.07 16.78
CA ARG A 173 10.27 -14.27 17.86
C ARG A 173 8.82 -13.88 17.58
N ILE A 174 8.49 -13.51 16.35
CA ILE A 174 7.12 -13.18 15.96
C ILE A 174 6.23 -14.42 16.05
N MET A 175 6.64 -15.55 15.47
CA MET A 175 5.88 -16.80 15.53
C MET A 175 5.63 -17.24 16.97
N LEU A 176 6.65 -17.16 17.85
CA LEU A 176 6.50 -17.52 19.26
C LEU A 176 5.49 -16.61 19.98
N ARG A 177 5.50 -15.30 19.68
CA ARG A 177 4.48 -14.37 20.23
C ARG A 177 3.08 -14.69 19.74
N GLU A 178 2.92 -15.03 18.47
CA GLU A 178 1.62 -15.41 17.90
C GLU A 178 1.10 -16.73 18.49
N GLU A 179 1.97 -17.72 18.69
CA GLU A 179 1.60 -18.97 19.35
C GLU A 179 1.17 -18.75 20.79
N LEU A 180 1.89 -17.91 21.55
CA LEU A 180 1.50 -17.56 22.91
C LEU A 180 0.15 -16.82 22.93
N ALA A 181 -0.07 -15.89 21.99
CA ALA A 181 -1.34 -15.19 21.86
C ALA A 181 -2.50 -16.15 21.55
N LYS A 182 -2.30 -17.11 20.64
CA LYS A 182 -3.27 -18.16 20.31
C LYS A 182 -3.56 -19.06 21.51
N LYS A 183 -2.53 -19.50 22.23
CA LYS A 183 -2.68 -20.31 23.46
C LYS A 183 -3.48 -19.55 24.52
N GLN A 184 -3.17 -18.27 24.75
CA GLN A 184 -3.90 -17.44 25.71
C GLN A 184 -5.37 -17.24 25.30
N ALA A 185 -5.63 -17.01 24.01
CA ALA A 185 -6.99 -16.90 23.49
C ALA A 185 -7.79 -18.20 23.70
N ASN A 186 -7.18 -19.35 23.47
CA ASN A 186 -7.79 -20.67 23.72
C ASN A 186 -8.09 -20.87 25.21
N VAL A 187 -7.14 -20.57 26.10
CA VAL A 187 -7.36 -20.65 27.55
C VAL A 187 -8.51 -19.75 27.98
N ASN A 188 -8.56 -18.51 27.49
CA ASN A 188 -9.64 -17.58 27.77
C ASN A 188 -11.00 -18.08 27.23
N HIS A 189 -11.01 -18.70 26.05
CA HIS A 189 -12.21 -19.28 25.46
C HIS A 189 -12.75 -20.45 26.30
N VAL A 190 -11.86 -21.40 26.66
CA VAL A 190 -12.21 -22.53 27.52
C VAL A 190 -12.70 -22.04 28.88
N TYR A 191 -12.01 -21.08 29.50
CA TYR A 191 -12.43 -20.49 30.78
C TYR A 191 -13.83 -19.84 30.69
N ARG A 192 -14.14 -19.13 29.60
CA ARG A 192 -15.48 -18.58 29.38
C ARG A 192 -16.54 -19.67 29.22
N MET A 193 -16.23 -20.74 28.48
CA MET A 193 -17.13 -21.88 28.32
C MET A 193 -17.38 -22.61 29.63
N THR A 194 -16.34 -22.90 30.41
CA THR A 194 -16.47 -23.59 31.70
C THR A 194 -17.26 -22.75 32.70
N LYS A 195 -17.00 -21.44 32.78
CA LYS A 195 -17.77 -20.53 33.63
C LYS A 195 -19.24 -20.41 33.21
N ALA A 196 -19.52 -20.42 31.91
CA ALA A 196 -20.89 -20.43 31.39
C ALA A 196 -21.60 -21.75 31.73
N LEU A 197 -20.91 -22.89 31.61
CA LEU A 197 -21.42 -24.20 32.01
C LEU A 197 -21.71 -24.24 33.51
N GLU A 198 -20.79 -23.75 34.34
CA GLU A 198 -20.95 -23.70 35.78
C GLU A 198 -22.17 -22.84 36.18
N LYS A 199 -22.36 -21.67 35.55
CA LYS A 199 -23.54 -20.83 35.76
C LYS A 199 -24.83 -21.55 35.36
N ARG A 200 -24.82 -22.32 34.26
CA ARG A 200 -25.97 -23.15 33.87
C ARG A 200 -26.26 -24.26 34.88
N MET A 201 -25.22 -24.90 35.43
CA MET A 201 -25.39 -25.98 36.41
C MET A 201 -25.87 -25.45 37.76
N ARG A 202 -25.37 -24.31 38.24
CA ARG A 202 -25.82 -23.66 39.48
C ARG A 202 -27.22 -23.03 39.36
N GLY A 203 -27.60 -22.61 38.16
CA GLY A 203 -28.92 -22.04 37.86
C GLY A 203 -29.99 -23.06 37.49
N ARG A 204 -29.71 -24.37 37.56
CA ARG A 204 -30.76 -25.39 37.39
C ARG A 204 -31.65 -25.36 38.64
N PRO A 205 -32.96 -25.02 38.52
CA PRO A 205 -33.87 -25.23 39.63
C PRO A 205 -33.89 -26.73 39.96
N ALA A 206 -33.96 -27.06 41.26
CA ALA A 206 -34.16 -28.43 41.70
C ALA A 206 -35.35 -29.00 40.93
N ILE A 207 -35.12 -30.10 40.20
CA ILE A 207 -36.16 -30.77 39.43
C ILE A 207 -37.20 -31.23 40.45
N ASP A 208 -38.36 -30.58 40.47
CA ASP A 208 -39.46 -30.96 41.34
C ASP A 208 -39.84 -32.42 40.98
N PRO A 209 -39.88 -33.37 41.94
CA PRO A 209 -40.23 -34.77 41.70
C PRO A 209 -41.57 -34.96 40.97
N ARG A 210 -42.49 -34.00 41.08
CA ARG A 210 -43.77 -34.00 40.34
C ARG A 210 -43.60 -33.72 38.85
N SER A 211 -42.54 -33.01 38.45
CA SER A 211 -42.25 -32.72 37.04
C SER A 211 -41.68 -33.95 36.31
N GLU A 212 -40.89 -34.80 36.99
CA GLU A 212 -40.37 -36.05 36.40
C GLU A 212 -41.48 -37.07 36.17
N THR A 213 -42.40 -37.20 37.12
CA THR A 213 -43.57 -38.07 36.98
C THR A 213 -44.51 -37.56 35.89
N ALA A 214 -44.75 -36.25 35.77
CA ALA A 214 -45.53 -35.68 34.66
C ALA A 214 -44.85 -35.89 33.30
N ARG A 215 -43.51 -35.81 33.23
CA ARG A 215 -42.76 -36.05 32.00
C ARG A 215 -42.77 -37.53 31.58
N ARG A 216 -42.68 -38.45 32.55
CA ARG A 216 -42.86 -39.89 32.32
C ARG A 216 -44.27 -40.21 31.85
N MET A 217 -45.30 -39.66 32.49
CA MET A 217 -46.68 -39.85 32.03
C MET A 217 -46.94 -39.23 30.65
N ALA A 218 -46.29 -38.11 30.31
CA ALA A 218 -46.37 -37.53 28.98
C ALA A 218 -45.66 -38.38 27.92
N GLN A 219 -44.51 -38.99 28.25
CA GLN A 219 -43.83 -39.95 27.38
C GLN A 219 -44.62 -41.25 27.22
N GLU A 220 -45.24 -41.76 28.28
CA GLU A 220 -46.12 -42.94 28.23
C GLU A 220 -47.38 -42.65 27.43
N ARG A 221 -47.99 -41.45 27.55
CA ARG A 221 -49.10 -41.03 26.68
C ARG A 221 -48.70 -40.87 25.22
N ALA A 222 -47.49 -40.38 24.94
CA ALA A 222 -46.98 -40.29 23.58
C ALA A 222 -46.67 -41.67 22.98
N ALA A 223 -46.24 -42.62 23.80
CA ALA A 223 -46.02 -44.02 23.38
C ALA A 223 -47.33 -44.82 23.25
N ALA A 224 -48.39 -44.44 23.97
CA ALA A 224 -49.71 -45.05 23.92
C ALA A 224 -50.67 -44.38 22.91
N ALA A 225 -50.24 -43.29 22.26
CA ALA A 225 -51.00 -42.70 21.17
C ALA A 225 -50.95 -43.66 19.95
N PRO A 226 -52.09 -44.05 19.37
CA PRO A 226 -52.09 -44.90 18.19
C PRO A 226 -51.35 -44.19 17.06
N VAL A 227 -50.35 -44.88 16.50
CA VAL A 227 -49.66 -44.45 15.29
C VAL A 227 -50.73 -44.25 14.22
N PRO A 228 -50.88 -43.04 13.65
CA PRO A 228 -51.81 -42.86 12.55
C PRO A 228 -51.37 -43.75 11.39
N GLU A 229 -52.24 -44.68 11.03
CA GLU A 229 -52.21 -45.51 9.83
C GLU A 229 -52.28 -44.58 8.60
N THR A 230 -51.15 -44.00 8.25
CA THR A 230 -50.95 -43.27 7.00
C THR A 230 -49.63 -43.71 6.39
N GLN A 231 -49.53 -45.02 6.10
CA GLN A 231 -48.42 -45.61 5.36
C GLN A 231 -48.85 -46.37 4.09
N GLU A 232 -50.12 -46.33 3.69
CA GLU A 232 -50.56 -46.94 2.42
C GLU A 232 -50.79 -45.94 1.27
N ALA A 233 -50.76 -44.62 1.51
CA ALA A 233 -51.02 -43.63 0.46
C ALA A 233 -49.75 -42.96 -0.14
N MET A 234 -48.55 -43.30 0.32
CA MET A 234 -47.30 -42.75 -0.24
C MET A 234 -46.56 -43.68 -1.20
N ASP A 235 -46.91 -44.98 -1.26
CA ASP A 235 -46.23 -45.93 -2.14
C ASP A 235 -46.76 -45.95 -3.59
N GLU A 236 -47.99 -45.49 -3.84
CA GLU A 236 -48.51 -45.32 -5.21
C GLU A 236 -48.04 -44.01 -5.88
N GLY A 237 -47.68 -42.99 -5.09
CA GLY A 237 -47.17 -41.72 -5.62
C GLY A 237 -45.70 -41.77 -6.07
N LEU A 238 -44.89 -42.60 -5.42
CA LEU A 238 -43.46 -42.73 -5.74
C LEU A 238 -43.19 -43.67 -6.92
N THR A 239 -44.05 -44.65 -7.18
CA THR A 239 -43.95 -45.53 -8.37
C THR A 239 -44.34 -44.80 -9.66
N ALA A 240 -45.36 -43.93 -9.61
CA ALA A 240 -45.75 -43.11 -10.77
C ALA A 240 -44.66 -42.08 -11.16
N LEU A 241 -43.92 -41.54 -10.18
CA LEU A 241 -42.86 -40.57 -10.44
C LEU A 241 -41.58 -41.21 -11.02
N PHE A 242 -41.29 -42.46 -10.69
CA PHE A 242 -40.16 -43.20 -11.26
C PHE A 242 -40.43 -43.73 -12.68
N ALA A 243 -41.68 -44.05 -13.02
CA ALA A 243 -42.03 -44.45 -14.39
C ALA A 243 -41.92 -43.30 -15.40
N ALA A 244 -42.29 -42.07 -15.01
CA ALA A 244 -42.19 -40.89 -15.89
C ALA A 244 -40.76 -40.41 -16.13
N MET A 245 -39.80 -40.78 -15.27
CA MET A 245 -38.40 -40.37 -15.42
C MET A 245 -37.55 -41.36 -16.25
N SER A 246 -38.11 -42.49 -16.68
CA SER A 246 -37.39 -43.51 -17.46
C SER A 246 -37.69 -43.50 -18.97
N GLU A 247 -38.56 -42.60 -19.46
CA GLU A 247 -38.89 -42.45 -20.89
C GLU A 247 -38.13 -41.29 -21.60
N GLU A 248 -37.29 -40.53 -20.88
CA GLU A 248 -36.50 -39.42 -21.45
C GLU A 248 -34.98 -39.68 -21.56
N PHE A 249 -34.53 -40.94 -21.50
CA PHE A 249 -33.14 -41.32 -21.82
C PHE A 249 -33.03 -42.55 -22.73
#